data_AF-A0A1B6HBX7-F1
#
_entry.id   AF-A0A1B6HBX7-F1
#
_cell.length_a   1.000
_cell.length_b   1.000
_cell.length_c   1.000
_cell.angle_alpha   90.00
_cell.angle_beta   90.00
_cell.angle_gamma   90.00
#
_symmetry.space_group_name_H-M   'P 1'
#
loop_
_entity.id
_entity.type
_entity.pdbx_description
1 polymer ?
#
loop_
_entity_poly.entity_id
_entity_poly.type
_entity_poly.pdbx_seq_one_letter_code
_entity_poly.pdbx_strand_id
1 'polypeptide(L)'
;FNECHVLLWGGFFLMVMGRAVYIPWGSTLPVIAYPAVNGTEMLGCPASQEWCLLTPAMTVSQFLLGFLLTSIGYPIGVTLIQTIFSKILGPRPQGVWMGLMTGSGCLSRVLGPVFVSYVYTRLGPVWTFGFTTAMMLV
;
A
#
# COMPACT_ATOMS: atom_id res chain seq x y z
N PHE A 1 18.92 20.61 6.83
CA PHE A 1 17.72 20.34 7.67
C PHE A 1 16.38 20.49 6.93
N ASN A 2 16.31 21.14 5.77
CA ASN A 2 15.07 21.18 4.96
C ASN A 2 14.73 19.82 4.31
N GLU A 3 15.73 18.99 3.98
CA GLU A 3 15.49 17.70 3.29
C GLU A 3 14.64 16.72 4.12
N CYS A 4 14.85 16.66 5.45
CA CYS A 4 14.02 15.83 6.33
C CYS A 4 12.56 16.31 6.39
N HIS A 5 12.33 17.63 6.35
CA HIS A 5 10.98 18.17 6.38
C HIS A 5 10.22 17.85 5.09
N VAL A 6 10.90 17.92 3.94
CA VAL A 6 10.35 17.50 2.64
C VAL A 6 10.11 15.99 2.60
N LEU A 7 10.99 15.19 3.21
CA LEU A 7 10.79 13.75 3.31
C LEU A 7 9.54 13.39 4.13
N LEU A 8 9.38 14.01 5.30
CA LEU A 8 8.25 13.74 6.21
C LEU A 8 6.92 14.23 5.63
N TRP A 9 6.85 15.50 5.21
CA TRP A 9 5.60 16.11 4.73
C TRP A 9 5.30 15.85 3.25
N GLY A 10 6.33 15.71 2.43
CA GLY A 10 6.19 15.47 0.98
C GLY A 10 6.20 14.00 0.59
N GLY A 11 6.96 13.15 1.31
CA GLY A 11 7.02 11.72 1.04
C GLY A 11 6.04 10.93 1.89
N PHE A 12 6.37 10.79 3.18
CA PHE A 12 5.65 9.91 4.11
C PHE A 12 4.19 10.32 4.33
N PHE A 13 3.93 11.61 4.55
CA PHE A 13 2.56 12.08 4.76
C PHE A 13 1.65 11.83 3.55
N LEU A 14 2.13 12.09 2.32
CA LEU A 14 1.37 11.80 1.09
C LEU A 14 1.10 10.30 0.93
N MET A 15 2.05 9.45 1.31
CA MET A 15 1.84 8.01 1.29
C MET A 15 0.79 7.53 2.30
N VAL A 16 0.87 8.02 3.54
CA VAL A 16 -0.10 7.69 4.59
C VAL A 16 -1.50 8.13 4.17
N MET A 17 -1.64 9.35 3.65
CA MET A 17 -2.91 9.85 3.11
C MET A 17 -3.41 8.99 1.95
N GLY A 18 -2.55 8.59 1.02
CA GLY A 18 -2.91 7.69 -0.08
C GLY A 18 -3.46 6.35 0.41
N ARG A 19 -2.90 5.78 1.48
CA ARG A 19 -3.38 4.52 2.09
C ARG A 19 -4.66 4.69 2.90
N ALA A 20 -4.80 5.80 3.62
CA ALA A 20 -6.02 6.11 4.36
C ALA A 20 -7.23 6.29 3.43
N VAL A 21 -7.04 6.90 2.26
CA VAL A 21 -8.08 7.05 1.21
C VAL A 21 -8.51 5.69 0.64
N TYR A 22 -7.67 4.66 0.70
CA TYR A 22 -8.04 3.31 0.29
C TYR A 22 -8.91 2.57 1.31
N ILE A 23 -9.14 3.10 2.52
CA ILE A 23 -10.08 2.48 3.45
C ILE A 23 -11.49 2.69 2.89
N PRO A 24 -12.22 1.60 2.55
CA PRO A 24 -13.50 1.72 1.87
C PRO A 24 -14.55 2.28 2.82
N TRP A 25 -14.94 3.53 2.61
CA TRP A 25 -16.06 4.20 3.32
C TRP A 25 -17.34 4.24 2.48
N GLY A 26 -17.41 3.43 1.42
CA GLY A 26 -18.59 3.34 0.55
C GLY A 26 -19.82 2.82 1.31
N SER A 27 -21.01 3.15 0.81
CA SER A 27 -22.29 2.70 1.35
C SER A 27 -22.91 1.55 0.55
N THR A 28 -22.29 1.12 -0.54
CA THR A 28 -22.77 0.05 -1.42
C THR A 28 -22.01 -1.25 -1.16
N LEU A 29 -22.71 -2.37 -1.14
CA LEU A 29 -22.08 -3.69 -1.03
C LEU A 29 -21.59 -4.17 -2.41
N PRO A 30 -20.47 -4.90 -2.47
CA PRO A 30 -19.96 -5.46 -3.73
C PRO A 30 -20.92 -6.54 -4.27
N VAL A 31 -20.99 -6.66 -5.60
CA VAL A 31 -21.75 -7.73 -6.25
C VAL A 31 -20.99 -9.05 -6.07
N ILE A 32 -21.68 -10.04 -5.50
CA ILE A 32 -21.13 -11.38 -5.26
C ILE A 32 -21.20 -12.16 -6.58
N ALA A 33 -20.06 -12.68 -7.01
CA ALA A 33 -20.00 -13.60 -8.14
C ALA A 33 -20.36 -15.01 -7.63
N TYR A 34 -21.63 -15.39 -7.82
CA TYR A 34 -22.01 -16.81 -7.70
C TYR A 34 -21.52 -17.57 -8.93
N PRO A 35 -21.07 -18.82 -8.79
CA PRO A 35 -20.79 -19.66 -9.95
C PRO A 35 -22.08 -19.80 -10.77
N ALA A 36 -22.10 -19.20 -11.96
CA ALA A 36 -23.28 -19.21 -12.80
C ALA A 36 -23.51 -20.61 -13.37
N VAL A 37 -24.67 -21.20 -13.08
CA VAL A 37 -25.11 -22.48 -13.64
C VAL A 37 -25.21 -22.43 -15.19
N ASN A 38 -25.33 -21.23 -15.77
CA ASN A 38 -25.51 -20.98 -17.20
C ASN A 38 -24.29 -20.35 -17.92
N GLY A 39 -23.09 -20.38 -17.33
CA GLY A 39 -21.86 -19.97 -18.02
C GLY A 39 -21.67 -18.46 -18.26
N THR A 40 -22.52 -17.60 -17.68
CA THR A 40 -22.28 -16.16 -17.62
C THR A 40 -21.45 -15.82 -16.39
N GLU A 41 -20.15 -15.61 -16.55
CA GLU A 41 -19.26 -15.18 -15.45
C GLU A 41 -19.73 -13.82 -14.92
N MET A 42 -20.37 -13.81 -13.75
CA MET A 42 -20.65 -12.55 -13.05
C MET A 42 -19.33 -11.99 -12.54
N LEU A 43 -18.97 -10.78 -12.99
CA LEU A 43 -17.81 -10.05 -12.49
C LEU A 43 -18.08 -9.61 -11.05
N GLY A 44 -17.30 -10.13 -10.11
CA GLY A 44 -17.54 -9.87 -8.70
C GLY A 44 -16.62 -10.67 -7.79
N CYS A 45 -16.87 -10.49 -6.51
CA CYS A 45 -16.11 -11.14 -5.45
C CYS A 45 -16.57 -12.60 -5.27
N PRO A 46 -15.65 -13.57 -5.12
CA PRO A 46 -16.03 -14.98 -5.04
C PRO A 46 -16.79 -15.27 -3.74
N ALA A 47 -17.85 -16.08 -3.84
CA ALA A 47 -18.66 -16.49 -2.68
C ALA A 47 -17.87 -17.28 -1.61
N SER A 48 -16.63 -17.70 -1.88
CA SER A 48 -15.74 -18.34 -0.91
C SER A 48 -15.19 -17.40 0.16
N GLN A 49 -15.33 -16.08 -0.01
CA GLN A 49 -14.78 -15.08 0.90
C GLN A 49 -15.89 -14.42 1.74
N GLU A 50 -15.97 -14.80 3.02
CA GLU A 50 -17.04 -14.34 3.93
C GLU A 50 -17.02 -12.83 4.19
N TRP A 51 -15.84 -12.20 4.15
CA TRP A 51 -15.70 -10.74 4.33
C TRP A 51 -16.46 -9.95 3.25
N CYS A 52 -16.72 -10.55 2.10
CA CYS A 52 -17.39 -9.92 0.98
C CYS A 52 -18.84 -9.50 1.27
N LEU A 53 -19.48 -10.16 2.22
CA LEU A 53 -20.86 -9.88 2.65
C LEU A 53 -20.94 -8.64 3.55
N LEU A 54 -19.83 -8.25 4.17
CA LEU A 54 -19.78 -7.26 5.24
C LEU A 54 -19.02 -6.01 4.84
N THR A 55 -18.05 -6.12 3.93
CA THR A 55 -17.21 -4.99 3.53
C THR A 55 -17.83 -4.17 2.41
N PRO A 56 -17.82 -2.83 2.51
CA PRO A 56 -18.31 -1.98 1.43
C PRO A 56 -17.44 -2.06 0.16
N ALA A 57 -18.08 -1.83 -0.98
CA ALA A 57 -17.41 -1.71 -2.26
C ALA A 57 -16.54 -0.45 -2.31
N MET A 58 -15.32 -0.61 -2.81
CA MET A 58 -14.41 0.50 -3.06
C MET A 58 -14.86 1.25 -4.32
N THR A 59 -14.99 2.57 -4.22
CA THR A 59 -15.30 3.39 -5.39
C THR A 59 -14.06 3.59 -6.28
N VAL A 60 -14.26 3.65 -7.60
CA VAL A 60 -13.16 3.86 -8.56
C VAL A 60 -12.45 5.20 -8.32
N SER A 61 -13.18 6.23 -7.89
CA SER A 61 -12.60 7.55 -7.59
C SER A 61 -11.66 7.53 -6.38
N GLN A 62 -12.02 6.82 -5.31
CA GLN A 62 -11.14 6.61 -4.15
C GLN A 62 -9.86 5.87 -4.55
N PHE A 63 -10.00 4.83 -5.39
CA PHE A 63 -8.85 4.11 -5.90
C PHE A 63 -7.90 5.01 -6.70
N LEU A 64 -8.43 5.79 -7.64
CA LEU A 64 -7.62 6.69 -8.45
C LEU A 64 -6.92 7.76 -7.61
N LEU A 65 -7.62 8.35 -6.63
CA LEU A 65 -7.03 9.38 -5.77
C LEU A 65 -5.89 8.81 -4.90
N GLY A 66 -6.10 7.66 -4.27
CA GLY A 66 -5.05 6.98 -3.49
C GLY A 66 -3.86 6.56 -4.34
N PHE A 67 -4.11 6.15 -5.59
CA PHE A 67 -3.07 5.76 -6.53
C PHE A 67 -2.19 6.95 -6.94
N LEU A 68 -2.79 8.10 -7.24
CA LEU A 68 -2.07 9.33 -7.57
C LEU A 68 -1.20 9.80 -6.40
N LEU A 69 -1.77 9.86 -5.19
CA LEU A 69 -1.04 10.25 -3.97
C LEU A 69 0.15 9.33 -3.71
N THR A 70 -0.04 8.01 -3.81
CA THR A 70 1.02 7.03 -3.58
C THR A 70 2.10 7.09 -4.66
N SER A 71 1.70 7.29 -5.92
CA SER A 71 2.62 7.36 -7.06
C SER A 71 3.53 8.59 -7.01
N ILE A 72 3.08 9.69 -6.39
CA ILE A 72 3.89 10.89 -6.17
C ILE A 72 4.75 10.74 -4.90
N GLY A 73 4.16 10.25 -3.80
CA GLY A 73 4.87 10.12 -2.52
C GLY A 73 6.00 9.10 -2.54
N TYR A 74 5.84 7.97 -3.25
CA TYR A 74 6.85 6.90 -3.32
C TYR A 74 8.20 7.33 -3.90
N PRO A 75 8.29 7.92 -5.10
CA PRO A 75 9.57 8.35 -5.65
C PRO A 75 10.23 9.43 -4.80
N ILE A 76 9.45 10.38 -4.24
CA ILE A 76 9.97 11.43 -3.34
C ILE A 76 10.57 10.80 -2.08
N GLY A 77 9.85 9.87 -1.44
CA GLY A 77 10.33 9.19 -0.24
C GLY A 77 11.61 8.39 -0.48
N VAL A 78 11.62 7.52 -1.50
CA VAL A 78 12.76 6.63 -1.78
C VAL A 78 14.01 7.43 -2.14
N THR A 79 13.89 8.46 -2.99
CA THR A 79 15.03 9.28 -3.41
C THR A 79 15.61 10.11 -2.26
N LEU A 80 14.74 10.73 -1.43
CA LEU A 80 15.19 11.52 -0.28
C LEU A 80 15.82 10.64 0.83
N ILE A 81 15.26 9.46 1.10
CA ILE A 81 15.87 8.54 2.08
C ILE A 81 17.27 8.12 1.65
N GLN A 82 17.45 7.73 0.39
CA GLN A 82 18.76 7.31 -0.13
C GLN A 82 19.78 8.46 -0.14
N THR A 83 19.35 9.68 -0.48
CA THR A 83 20.24 10.85 -0.49
C THR A 83 20.62 11.31 0.92
N ILE A 84 19.68 11.33 1.86
CA ILE A 84 19.97 11.67 3.27
C ILE A 84 20.90 10.64 3.89
N PHE A 85 20.64 9.34 3.66
CA PHE A 85 21.46 8.27 4.22
C PHE A 85 22.89 8.29 3.71
N SER A 86 23.10 8.52 2.41
CA SER A 86 24.45 8.66 1.84
C SER A 86 25.20 9.87 2.39
N LYS A 87 24.52 11.00 2.62
CA LYS A 87 25.13 12.18 3.27
C LYS A 87 25.51 11.94 4.74
N ILE A 88 24.71 11.16 5.49
CA ILE A 88 25.00 10.83 6.89
C ILE A 88 26.23 9.91 7.01
N LEU A 89 26.38 8.95 6.09
CA LEU A 89 27.51 8.02 6.09
C LEU A 89 28.85 8.72 5.80
N GLY A 90 28.86 9.73 4.93
CA GLY A 90 30.09 10.44 4.54
C GLY A 90 31.14 9.47 3.95
N PRO A 91 32.45 9.60 4.29
CA PRO A 91 33.52 8.78 3.70
C PRO A 91 33.67 7.37 4.32
N ARG A 92 32.73 6.93 5.17
CA ARG A 92 32.69 5.57 5.75
C ARG A 92 32.38 4.54 4.66
N PRO A 93 32.51 3.21 4.89
CA PRO A 93 32.25 2.18 3.86
C PRO A 93 30.80 2.19 3.33
N GLN A 94 30.51 3.09 2.39
CA GLN A 94 29.18 3.44 1.90
C GLN A 94 28.53 2.29 1.12
N GLY A 95 29.34 1.47 0.43
CA GLY A 95 28.86 0.34 -0.36
C GLY A 95 28.10 -0.70 0.45
N VAL A 96 28.59 -1.09 1.64
CA VAL A 96 27.93 -2.10 2.48
C VAL A 96 26.60 -1.57 3.03
N TRP A 97 26.59 -0.34 3.54
CA TRP A 97 25.41 0.25 4.17
C TRP A 97 24.32 0.61 3.15
N MET A 98 24.69 1.20 2.00
CA MET A 98 23.73 1.45 0.91
C MET A 98 23.26 0.14 0.27
N GLY A 99 24.13 -0.87 0.21
CA GLY A 99 23.78 -2.22 -0.22
C GLY A 99 22.73 -2.86 0.70
N LEU A 100 22.93 -2.80 2.02
CA LEU A 100 21.98 -3.30 3.02
C LEU A 100 20.61 -2.58 2.91
N MET A 101 20.62 -1.25 2.79
CA MET A 101 19.41 -0.45 2.60
C MET A 101 18.66 -0.81 1.31
N THR A 102 19.38 -1.03 0.21
CA THR A 102 18.76 -1.41 -1.06
C THR A 102 18.25 -2.85 -1.01
N GLY A 103 19.01 -3.75 -0.38
CA GLY A 103 18.65 -5.14 -0.17
C GLY A 103 17.37 -5.30 0.65
N SER A 104 17.23 -4.53 1.74
CA SER A 104 16.00 -4.54 2.54
C SER A 104 14.80 -4.01 1.75
N GLY A 105 15.00 -3.00 0.90
CA GLY A 105 13.98 -2.52 -0.02
C GLY A 105 13.51 -3.60 -1.01
N CYS A 106 14.44 -4.37 -1.59
CA CYS A 106 14.12 -5.49 -2.46
C CYS A 106 13.39 -6.61 -1.72
N LEU A 107 13.82 -6.95 -0.50
CA LEU A 107 13.17 -7.96 0.33
C LEU A 107 11.71 -7.57 0.63
N SER A 108 11.47 -6.30 0.97
CA SER A 108 10.12 -5.76 1.20
C SER A 108 9.24 -5.87 -0.05
N ARG A 109 9.77 -5.65 -1.25
CA ARG A 109 9.00 -5.79 -2.51
C ARG A 109 8.61 -7.24 -2.82
N VAL A 110 9.36 -8.21 -2.34
CA VAL A 110 9.03 -9.65 -2.49
C VAL A 110 8.03 -10.09 -1.42
N LEU A 111 8.26 -9.71 -0.16
CA LEU A 111 7.41 -10.14 0.96
C LEU A 111 6.07 -9.39 1.02
N GLY A 112 6.04 -8.13 0.61
CA GLY A 112 4.86 -7.27 0.69
C GLY A 112 3.62 -7.85 0.01
N PRO A 113 3.69 -8.23 -1.29
CA PRO A 113 2.55 -8.82 -1.98
C PRO A 113 2.07 -10.13 -1.37
N VAL A 114 3.00 -10.97 -0.88
CA VAL A 114 2.65 -12.26 -0.24
C VAL A 114 1.87 -12.02 1.04
N PHE A 115 2.36 -11.11 1.89
CA PHE A 115 1.70 -10.74 3.14
C PHE A 115 0.32 -10.11 2.89
N VAL A 116 0.25 -9.14 1.97
CA VAL A 116 -1.01 -8.46 1.61
C VAL A 116 -2.02 -9.44 1.03
N SER A 117 -1.60 -10.36 0.17
CA SER A 117 -2.49 -11.37 -0.42
C SER A 117 -3.05 -12.32 0.64
N TYR A 118 -2.23 -12.73 1.60
CA TYR A 118 -2.66 -13.58 2.70
C TYR A 118 -3.68 -12.88 3.61
N VAL A 119 -3.41 -11.62 4.01
CA VAL A 119 -4.32 -10.82 4.83
C VAL A 119 -5.61 -10.53 4.08
N TYR A 120 -5.52 -10.15 2.81
CA TYR A 120 -6.67 -9.85 1.96
C TYR A 120 -7.59 -11.07 1.83
N THR A 121 -7.03 -12.25 1.60
CA THR A 121 -7.84 -13.46 1.42
C THR A 121 -8.57 -13.91 2.68
N ARG A 122 -7.99 -13.69 3.86
CA ARG A 122 -8.52 -14.20 5.14
C ARG A 122 -9.32 -13.17 5.95
N LEU A 123 -8.85 -11.92 6.01
CA LEU A 123 -9.40 -10.86 6.86
C LEU A 123 -10.14 -9.78 6.04
N GLY A 124 -9.92 -9.74 4.73
CA GLY A 124 -10.60 -8.83 3.82
C GLY A 124 -9.94 -7.45 3.68
N PRO A 125 -10.53 -6.57 2.85
CA PRO A 125 -9.93 -5.31 2.42
C PRO A 125 -9.74 -4.29 3.55
N VAL A 126 -10.71 -4.16 4.48
CA VAL A 126 -10.65 -3.16 5.57
C VAL A 126 -9.42 -3.40 6.46
N TRP A 127 -9.19 -4.64 6.86
CA TRP A 127 -8.02 -5.02 7.67
C TRP A 127 -6.72 -4.89 6.89
N THR A 128 -6.73 -5.22 5.59
CA THR A 128 -5.55 -5.10 4.72
C THR A 128 -5.09 -3.64 4.59
N PHE A 129 -6.01 -2.73 4.27
CA PHE A 129 -5.70 -1.30 4.14
C PHE A 129 -5.45 -0.63 5.49
N GLY A 130 -6.15 -1.05 6.54
CA GLY A 130 -5.88 -0.60 7.92
C GLY A 130 -4.47 -0.96 8.37
N PHE A 131 -4.05 -2.23 8.20
CA PHE A 131 -2.72 -2.67 8.59
C PHE A 131 -1.62 -1.98 7.78
N THR A 132 -1.79 -1.84 6.46
CA THR A 132 -0.81 -1.14 5.62
C THR A 132 -0.71 0.36 5.94
N THR A 133 -1.81 1.00 6.34
CA THR A 133 -1.80 2.39 6.80
C THR A 133 -1.09 2.51 8.15
N ALA A 134 -1.39 1.61 9.10
CA ALA A 134 -0.73 1.59 10.41
C ALA A 134 0.78 1.35 10.30
N MET A 135 1.21 0.42 9.44
CA MET A 135 2.64 0.15 9.18
C MET A 135 3.39 1.34 8.58
N MET A 136 2.71 2.25 7.88
CA MET A 136 3.34 3.46 7.31
C MET A 136 3.32 4.65 8.28
N LEU A 137 2.48 4.61 9.30
CA LEU A 137 2.40 5.64 10.35
C LEU A 137 3.44 5.45 11.45
N VAL A 138 3.82 4.21 11.73
CA VAL A 138 4.82 3.81 12.74
C VAL A 138 6.20 3.76 12.10
#